data_AF-A0A3E1E765-F1
#
_entry.id   AF-A0A3E1E765-F1
#
_cell.length_a   1.000
_cell.length_b   1.000
_cell.length_c   1.000
_cell.angle_alpha   90.00
_cell.angle_beta   90.00
_cell.angle_gamma   90.00
#
_symmetry.space_group_name_H-M   'P 1'
#
loop_
_entity.id
_entity.type
_entity.pdbx_description
1 polymer ?
#
loop_
_entity_poly.entity_id
_entity_poly.type
_entity_poly.pdbx_seq_one_letter_code
_entity_poly.pdbx_strand_id
1 'polypeptide(L)'
;MPSREEVLRDCFLEFDVGHPKAPPSLPAFVGYFREALGEDPVCESPRRFRFERWEGFPWEASWRRCILSGVGTAVCLEWWANDDFGMSELREFFEAPFFDLADSLLFHQWLGEGGWHLGELHGGRLAMGVLSRGDYVYVRIRWWPGRS
;
A
#
# COMPACT_ATOMS: atom_id res chain seq x y z
N MET A 1 4.03 -16.54 21.62
CA MET A 1 3.53 -15.56 20.64
C MET A 1 4.49 -14.38 20.70
N PRO A 2 5.04 -13.91 19.58
CA PRO A 2 5.92 -12.74 19.58
C PRO A 2 5.13 -11.51 20.05
N SER A 3 5.79 -10.65 20.82
CA SER A 3 5.27 -9.38 21.29
C SER A 3 5.13 -8.37 20.14
N ARG A 4 4.31 -7.33 20.33
CA ARG A 4 4.11 -6.25 19.37
C ARG A 4 5.45 -5.61 18.95
N GLU A 5 6.36 -5.43 19.91
CA GLU A 5 7.68 -4.82 19.67
C GLU A 5 8.60 -5.74 18.88
N GLU A 6 8.53 -7.06 19.09
CA GLU A 6 9.29 -8.05 18.31
C GLU A 6 8.82 -8.12 16.86
N VAL A 7 7.50 -8.16 16.60
CA VAL A 7 6.95 -8.17 15.23
C VAL A 7 7.34 -6.91 14.47
N LEU A 8 7.26 -5.76 15.12
CA LEU A 8 7.65 -4.48 14.53
C LEU A 8 9.15 -4.49 14.22
N ARG A 9 10.00 -4.85 15.20
CA ARG A 9 11.45 -4.91 15.01
C ARG A 9 11.86 -5.85 13.87
N ASP A 10 11.28 -7.04 13.79
CA ASP A 10 11.60 -8.00 12.72
C ASP A 10 11.14 -7.50 11.35
N CYS A 11 10.04 -6.74 11.28
CA CYS A 11 9.62 -6.10 10.02
C CYS A 11 10.57 -4.97 9.57
N PHE A 12 11.31 -4.37 10.49
CA PHE A 12 12.15 -3.20 10.21
C PHE A 12 13.61 -3.52 9.92
N LEU A 13 14.05 -4.77 10.11
CA LEU A 13 15.43 -5.19 9.85
C LEU A 13 15.70 -5.59 8.40
N GLU A 14 14.67 -5.76 7.56
CA GLU A 14 14.79 -6.13 6.15
C GLU A 14 14.63 -4.93 5.20
N PHE A 15 15.30 -3.81 5.48
CA PHE A 15 15.39 -2.71 4.51
C PHE A 15 16.62 -2.91 3.60
N ASP A 16 16.49 -3.84 2.64
CA ASP A 16 17.49 -4.05 1.60
C ASP A 16 17.05 -3.32 0.32
N VAL A 17 17.58 -2.11 0.11
CA VAL A 17 17.29 -1.24 -1.06
C VAL A 17 18.05 -1.74 -2.32
N GLY A 18 18.41 -3.02 -2.36
CA GLY A 18 19.50 -3.51 -3.22
C GLY A 18 19.13 -4.32 -4.46
N HIS A 19 17.87 -4.75 -4.69
CA HIS A 19 17.58 -5.70 -5.78
C HIS A 19 16.31 -5.39 -6.59
N PRO A 20 16.43 -4.97 -7.88
CA PRO A 20 15.30 -4.67 -8.76
C PRO A 20 14.66 -5.93 -9.38
N LYS A 21 14.46 -7.02 -8.61
CA LYS A 21 14.02 -8.32 -9.18
C LYS A 21 12.92 -9.05 -8.45
N ALA A 22 12.49 -8.59 -7.28
CA ALA A 22 11.39 -9.21 -6.55
C ALA A 22 10.44 -8.13 -6.06
N PRO A 23 9.12 -8.37 -6.12
CA PRO A 23 8.20 -7.43 -5.53
C PRO A 23 8.45 -7.35 -4.00
N PRO A 24 8.35 -6.16 -3.42
CA PRO A 24 8.60 -5.90 -2.00
C PRO A 24 7.80 -6.81 -1.07
N SER A 25 8.38 -7.06 0.12
CA SER A 25 7.72 -7.82 1.19
C SER A 25 6.71 -6.93 1.95
N LEU A 26 5.79 -7.55 2.70
CA LEU A 26 4.90 -6.80 3.60
C LEU A 26 5.69 -5.93 4.60
N PRO A 27 6.73 -6.44 5.28
CA PRO A 27 7.64 -5.64 6.09
C PRO A 27 8.19 -4.39 5.40
N ALA A 28 8.72 -4.54 4.18
CA ALA A 28 9.30 -3.44 3.42
C ALA A 28 8.28 -2.32 3.16
N PHE A 29 7.05 -2.70 2.80
CA PHE A 29 5.98 -1.72 2.63
C PHE A 29 5.56 -1.06 3.95
N VAL A 30 5.45 -1.81 5.04
CA VAL A 30 5.11 -1.21 6.34
C VAL A 30 6.18 -0.19 6.76
N GLY A 31 7.46 -0.50 6.56
CA GLY A 31 8.57 0.42 6.80
C GLY A 31 8.47 1.68 5.94
N TYR A 32 8.29 1.52 4.63
CA TYR A 32 8.16 2.65 3.71
C TYR A 32 6.96 3.55 4.05
N PHE A 33 5.77 2.99 4.30
CA PHE A 33 4.59 3.79 4.64
C PHE A 33 4.75 4.55 5.95
N ARG A 34 5.44 3.97 6.93
CA ARG A 34 5.74 4.66 8.18
C ARG A 34 6.59 5.91 7.95
N GLU A 35 7.63 5.79 7.12
CA GLU A 35 8.52 6.89 6.78
C GLU A 35 7.81 7.94 5.90
N ALA A 36 7.16 7.50 4.82
CA ALA A 36 6.50 8.38 3.85
C ALA A 36 5.33 9.15 4.48
N LEU A 37 4.54 8.51 5.33
CA LEU A 37 3.37 9.13 5.96
C LEU A 37 3.70 9.83 7.29
N GLY A 38 4.89 9.59 7.86
CA GLY A 38 5.28 10.09 9.18
C GLY A 38 4.42 9.55 10.32
N GLU A 39 3.82 8.36 10.16
CA GLU A 39 2.84 7.76 11.06
C GLU A 39 3.28 6.36 11.50
N ASP A 40 3.13 6.03 12.78
CA ASP A 40 3.32 4.66 13.25
C ASP A 40 2.08 3.78 12.94
N PRO A 41 2.24 2.58 12.37
CA PRO A 41 1.11 1.71 12.08
C PRO A 41 0.47 1.13 13.34
N VAL A 42 -0.85 0.98 13.30
CA VAL A 42 -1.59 0.11 14.22
C VAL A 42 -1.46 -1.34 13.73
N CYS A 43 -0.78 -2.18 14.51
CA CYS A 43 -0.68 -3.61 14.26
C CYS A 43 -1.97 -4.31 14.72
N GLU A 44 -2.84 -4.69 13.77
CA GLU A 44 -4.08 -5.42 14.07
C GLU A 44 -3.84 -6.93 14.21
N SER A 45 -2.88 -7.46 13.46
CA SER A 45 -2.38 -8.83 13.57
C SER A 45 -0.97 -8.93 12.97
N PRO A 46 -0.24 -10.04 13.14
CA PRO A 46 1.13 -10.19 12.63
C PRO A 46 1.31 -9.97 11.11
N ARG A 47 0.21 -9.98 10.35
CA ARG A 47 0.22 -9.74 8.89
C ARG A 47 -0.78 -8.68 8.46
N ARG A 48 -1.18 -7.77 9.36
CA ARG A 48 -2.17 -6.71 9.05
C ARG A 48 -1.86 -5.45 9.85
N PHE A 49 -1.56 -4.38 9.12
CA PHE A 49 -1.13 -3.09 9.64
C PHE A 49 -2.02 -1.99 9.07
N ARG A 50 -2.44 -1.07 9.93
CA ARG A 50 -3.33 0.03 9.55
C ARG A 50 -2.65 1.37 9.81
N PHE A 51 -2.60 2.22 8.80
CA PHE A 51 -2.26 3.63 8.92
C PHE A 51 -3.54 4.42 8.76
N GLU A 52 -3.71 5.45 9.57
CA GLU A 52 -4.98 6.13 9.62
C GLU A 52 -4.84 7.56 10.11
N ARG A 53 -5.40 8.48 9.33
CA ARG A 53 -5.53 9.89 9.68
C ARG A 53 -7.02 10.22 9.70
N TRP A 54 -7.55 10.46 10.91
CA TRP A 54 -8.88 11.02 11.13
C TRP A 54 -8.72 12.37 11.81
N GLU A 55 -8.88 13.45 11.06
CA GLU A 55 -9.04 14.78 11.66
C GLU A 55 -10.49 14.96 12.11
N GLY A 56 -10.85 14.35 13.24
CA GLY A 56 -11.89 14.89 14.12
C GLY A 56 -13.29 15.14 13.56
N PHE A 57 -13.81 14.39 12.58
CA PHE A 57 -15.26 14.27 12.31
C PHE A 57 -16.11 15.48 11.86
N PRO A 58 -15.63 16.64 11.36
CA PRO A 58 -16.47 17.37 10.42
C PRO A 58 -16.42 16.61 9.08
N TRP A 59 -17.57 16.42 8.43
CA TRP A 59 -17.67 15.81 7.09
C TRP A 59 -16.83 16.52 6.01
N GLU A 60 -16.25 17.67 6.35
CA GLU A 60 -15.38 18.51 5.53
C GLU A 60 -13.87 18.30 5.79
N ALA A 61 -13.48 17.47 6.78
CA ALA A 61 -12.07 17.19 7.03
C ALA A 61 -11.50 16.11 6.09
N SER A 62 -10.28 16.35 5.61
CA SER A 62 -9.45 15.36 4.90
C SER A 62 -9.22 14.15 5.80
N TRP A 63 -9.52 12.94 5.30
CA TRP A 63 -9.19 11.70 5.99
C TRP A 63 -8.72 10.63 5.03
N ARG A 64 -7.90 9.74 5.57
CA ARG A 64 -7.49 8.53 4.86
C ARG A 64 -7.31 7.34 5.78
N ARG A 65 -7.48 6.16 5.20
CA ARG A 65 -7.14 4.88 5.83
C ARG A 65 -6.35 4.05 4.83
N CYS A 66 -5.26 3.48 5.29
CA CYS A 66 -4.46 2.48 4.58
C CYS A 66 -4.44 1.20 5.40
N ILE A 67 -4.66 0.06 4.75
CA ILE A 67 -4.45 -1.26 5.33
C ILE A 67 -3.47 -2.02 4.46
N LEU A 68 -2.33 -2.39 5.04
CA LEU A 68 -1.37 -3.30 4.45
C LEU A 68 -1.56 -4.68 5.07
N SER A 69 -1.70 -5.71 4.25
CA SER A 69 -1.89 -7.08 4.76
C SER A 69 -1.25 -8.16 3.90
N GLY A 70 -0.67 -9.17 4.55
CA GLY A 70 -0.10 -10.36 3.91
C GLY A 70 -1.13 -11.48 3.86
N VAL A 71 -1.53 -11.90 2.66
CA VAL A 71 -2.52 -12.96 2.41
C VAL A 71 -1.91 -14.07 1.58
N GLY A 72 -1.50 -15.15 2.25
CA GLY A 72 -0.72 -16.22 1.62
C GLY A 72 0.69 -15.71 1.28
N THR A 73 1.08 -15.82 0.01
CA THR A 73 2.30 -15.19 -0.54
C THR A 73 2.06 -13.81 -1.12
N ALA A 74 0.79 -13.41 -1.26
CA ALA A 74 0.44 -12.08 -1.72
C ALA A 74 0.50 -11.09 -0.58
N VAL A 75 0.59 -9.85 -0.97
CA VAL A 75 0.33 -8.75 -0.07
C VAL A 75 -0.65 -7.80 -0.75
N CYS A 76 -1.42 -7.13 0.09
CA CYS A 76 -2.57 -6.35 -0.29
C CYS A 76 -2.45 -4.97 0.37
N LEU A 77 -2.65 -3.94 -0.43
CA LEU A 77 -2.89 -2.58 0.01
C LEU A 77 -4.36 -2.27 -0.22
N GLU A 78 -5.03 -1.77 0.81
CA GLU A 78 -6.37 -1.20 0.71
C GLU A 78 -6.30 0.25 1.16
N TRP A 79 -6.76 1.16 0.32
CA TRP A 79 -6.70 2.60 0.54
C TRP A 79 -8.09 3.20 0.42
N TRP A 80 -8.40 4.08 1.36
CA TRP A 80 -9.63 4.84 1.44
C TRP A 80 -9.24 6.30 1.62
N ALA A 81 -9.77 7.19 0.80
CA ALA A 81 -9.62 8.64 0.94
C ALA A 81 -10.92 9.35 0.53
N ASN A 82 -11.19 10.52 1.12
CA ASN A 82 -12.34 11.36 0.74
C ASN A 82 -11.99 12.58 -0.10
N ASP A 83 -10.71 12.83 -0.37
CA ASP A 83 -10.29 14.01 -1.09
C ASP A 83 -9.01 13.76 -1.92
N ASP A 84 -8.61 14.79 -2.65
CA ASP A 84 -7.42 14.75 -3.50
C ASP A 84 -6.12 14.67 -2.71
N PHE A 85 -6.09 15.15 -1.47
CA PHE A 85 -4.91 15.09 -0.60
C PHE A 85 -4.66 13.66 -0.12
N GLY A 86 -5.69 12.97 0.38
CA GLY A 86 -5.59 11.55 0.68
C GLY A 86 -5.25 10.72 -0.56
N MET A 87 -5.60 11.19 -1.77
CA MET A 87 -5.18 10.53 -3.01
C MET A 87 -3.76 10.90 -3.45
N SER A 88 -3.21 12.06 -3.10
CA SER A 88 -1.82 12.42 -3.45
C SER A 88 -0.82 11.55 -2.68
N GLU A 89 -1.09 11.25 -1.42
CA GLU A 89 -0.25 10.33 -0.62
C GLU A 89 -0.21 8.91 -1.24
N LEU A 90 -1.30 8.44 -1.85
CA LEU A 90 -1.29 7.16 -2.60
C LEU A 90 -0.52 7.26 -3.92
N ARG A 91 -0.55 8.42 -4.59
CA ARG A 91 0.21 8.64 -5.83
C ARG A 91 1.72 8.62 -5.56
N GLU A 92 2.16 9.21 -4.45
CA GLU A 92 3.55 9.14 -4.01
C GLU A 92 4.00 7.69 -3.76
N PHE A 93 3.09 6.83 -3.26
CA PHE A 93 3.38 5.40 -3.14
C PHE A 93 3.67 4.71 -4.50
N PHE A 94 3.07 5.15 -5.61
CA PHE A 94 3.39 4.60 -6.93
C PHE A 94 4.81 4.94 -7.37
N GLU A 95 5.44 5.93 -6.74
CA GLU A 95 6.82 6.34 -6.95
C GLU A 95 7.76 5.72 -5.89
N ALA A 96 7.27 4.80 -5.07
CA ALA A 96 8.09 4.09 -4.09
C ALA A 96 9.26 3.36 -4.78
N PRO A 97 10.42 3.24 -4.11
CA PRO A 97 11.64 2.67 -4.71
C PRO A 97 11.52 1.19 -5.10
N PHE A 98 10.38 0.57 -4.81
CA PHE A 98 10.05 -0.79 -5.19
C PHE A 98 9.52 -0.93 -6.62
N PHE A 99 9.08 0.17 -7.21
CA PHE A 99 8.47 0.23 -8.53
C PHE A 99 9.42 0.91 -9.50
N ASP A 100 9.50 0.39 -10.73
CA ASP A 100 10.16 1.12 -11.80
C ASP A 100 9.21 2.16 -12.42
N LEU A 101 9.73 2.98 -13.33
CA LEU A 101 8.92 4.01 -13.97
C LEU A 101 7.73 3.42 -14.76
N ALA A 102 7.87 2.24 -15.35
CA ALA A 102 6.80 1.61 -16.12
C ALA A 102 5.67 1.15 -15.20
N ASP A 103 6.02 0.60 -14.03
CA ASP A 103 5.10 0.23 -12.97
C ASP A 103 4.33 1.45 -12.45
N SER A 104 5.02 2.55 -12.15
CA SER A 104 4.39 3.80 -11.71
C SER A 104 3.36 4.30 -12.74
N LEU A 105 3.75 4.34 -14.02
CA LEU A 105 2.86 4.76 -15.10
C LEU A 105 1.63 3.86 -15.22
N LEU A 106 1.78 2.54 -15.06
CA LEU A 106 0.68 1.58 -15.06
C LEU A 106 -0.31 1.86 -13.91
N PHE A 107 0.20 2.08 -12.70
CA PHE A 107 -0.65 2.43 -11.56
C PHE A 107 -1.41 3.74 -11.76
N HIS A 108 -0.75 4.78 -12.28
CA HIS A 108 -1.40 6.05 -12.59
C HIS A 108 -2.47 5.91 -13.67
N GLN A 109 -2.20 5.14 -14.72
CA GLN A 109 -3.17 4.84 -15.77
C GLN A 109 -4.41 4.16 -15.19
N TRP A 110 -4.22 3.07 -14.44
CA TRP A 110 -5.33 2.31 -13.84
C TRP A 110 -6.11 3.13 -12.80
N LEU A 111 -5.43 4.00 -12.06
CA LEU A 111 -6.08 4.93 -11.15
C LEU A 111 -7.01 5.90 -11.91
N GLY A 112 -6.58 6.40 -13.06
CA GLY A 112 -7.37 7.29 -13.91
C GLY A 112 -8.53 6.59 -14.62
N GLU A 113 -8.35 5.33 -15.05
CA GLU A 113 -9.38 4.55 -15.73
C GLU A 113 -10.51 4.09 -14.79
N GLY A 114 -10.20 3.85 -13.51
CA GLY A 114 -11.15 3.25 -12.57
C GLY A 114 -11.42 1.77 -12.88
N GLY A 115 -12.23 1.10 -12.06
CA GLY A 115 -12.65 -0.29 -12.32
C GLY A 115 -11.63 -1.35 -11.88
N TRP A 116 -11.70 -2.54 -12.48
CA TRP A 116 -10.86 -3.69 -12.13
C TRP A 116 -9.84 -4.00 -13.22
N HIS A 117 -8.58 -4.09 -12.80
CA HIS A 117 -7.42 -4.31 -13.66
C HIS A 117 -6.62 -5.52 -13.19
N LEU A 118 -6.02 -6.22 -14.17
CA LEU A 118 -5.12 -7.34 -13.94
C LEU A 118 -3.93 -7.22 -14.88
N GLY A 119 -2.73 -7.41 -14.36
CA GLY A 119 -1.48 -7.36 -15.13
C GLY A 119 -0.33 -8.09 -14.43
N GLU A 120 0.89 -7.79 -14.85
CA GLU A 120 2.11 -8.37 -14.33
C GLU A 120 3.08 -7.27 -13.90
N LEU A 121 3.86 -7.55 -12.84
CA LEU A 121 4.83 -6.63 -12.26
C LEU A 121 6.02 -7.44 -11.76
N HIS A 122 7.23 -7.17 -12.28
CA HIS A 122 8.46 -7.90 -11.90
C HIS A 122 8.33 -9.44 -11.91
N GLY A 123 7.71 -10.00 -12.96
CA GLY A 123 7.46 -11.45 -13.07
C GLY A 123 6.41 -12.00 -12.11
N GLY A 124 5.79 -11.14 -11.30
CA GLY A 124 4.64 -11.43 -10.46
C GLY A 124 3.31 -11.03 -11.10
N ARG A 125 2.21 -11.30 -10.40
CA ARG A 125 0.87 -10.88 -10.81
C ARG A 125 0.43 -9.68 -10.00
N LEU A 126 -0.31 -8.79 -10.64
CA LEU A 126 -0.84 -7.57 -10.04
C LEU A 126 -2.33 -7.46 -10.36
N ALA A 127 -3.14 -7.17 -9.35
CA ALA A 127 -4.53 -6.77 -9.51
C ALA A 127 -4.76 -5.43 -8.82
N MET A 128 -5.50 -4.55 -9.48
CA MET A 128 -5.89 -3.26 -8.93
C MET A 128 -7.39 -3.04 -9.13
N GLY A 129 -8.09 -2.65 -8.08
CA GLY A 129 -9.50 -2.25 -8.12
C GLY A 129 -9.61 -0.81 -7.66
N VAL A 130 -10.29 0.03 -8.44
CA VAL A 130 -10.52 1.44 -8.14
C VAL A 130 -12.02 1.70 -8.20
N LEU A 131 -12.58 2.14 -7.08
CA LEU A 131 -13.99 2.48 -6.95
C LEU A 131 -14.13 3.89 -6.42
N SER A 132 -14.67 4.78 -7.25
CA SER A 132 -14.99 6.15 -6.86
C SER A 132 -16.50 6.28 -6.67
N ARG A 133 -16.95 6.82 -5.53
CA ARG A 133 -18.36 7.05 -5.23
C ARG A 133 -18.53 8.34 -4.44
N GLY A 134 -19.03 9.39 -5.09
CA GLY A 134 -19.14 10.72 -4.47
C GLY A 134 -17.74 11.24 -4.12
N ASP A 135 -17.59 11.83 -2.94
CA ASP A 135 -16.33 12.35 -2.41
C ASP A 135 -15.51 11.24 -1.74
N TYR A 136 -15.43 10.08 -2.36
CA TYR A 136 -14.76 8.93 -1.78
C TYR A 136 -14.16 8.04 -2.86
N VAL A 137 -12.89 7.69 -2.66
CA VAL A 137 -12.14 6.78 -3.51
C VAL A 137 -11.64 5.60 -2.67
N TYR A 138 -11.94 4.41 -3.16
CA TYR A 138 -11.41 3.16 -2.68
C TYR A 138 -10.43 2.60 -3.70
N VAL A 139 -9.22 2.28 -3.27
CA VAL A 139 -8.24 1.57 -4.09
C VAL A 139 -7.83 0.29 -3.39
N ARG A 140 -7.85 -0.83 -4.11
CA ARG A 140 -7.32 -2.10 -3.65
C ARG A 140 -6.26 -2.58 -4.60
N ILE A 141 -5.07 -2.80 -4.10
CA ILE A 141 -3.94 -3.35 -4.86
C ILE A 141 -3.59 -4.68 -4.22
N ARG A 142 -3.45 -5.71 -5.04
CA ARG A 142 -2.95 -7.00 -4.60
C ARG A 142 -1.85 -7.45 -5.54
N TRP A 143 -0.69 -7.73 -4.98
CA TRP A 143 0.42 -8.31 -5.73
C TRP A 143 0.72 -9.72 -5.24
N TRP A 144 1.10 -10.59 -6.17
CA TRP A 144 1.63 -11.91 -5.90
C TRP A 144 3.04 -11.98 -6.47
N PRO A 145 4.04 -12.40 -5.69
CA PRO A 145 5.37 -12.67 -6.24
C PRO A 145 5.29 -13.73 -7.35
N GLY A 146 6.18 -13.58 -8.34
CA GLY A 146 6.37 -14.57 -9.38
C GLY A 146 6.70 -15.94 -8.81
N ARG A 147 6.31 -17.01 -9.51
CA ARG A 147 6.83 -18.35 -9.21
C ARG A 147 8.20 -18.44 -9.86
N SER A 148 9.26 -18.29 -9.06
CA SER A 148 10.61 -18.71 -9.42
C SER A 148 10.67 -20.22 -9.59
#